data_AF-A0A9E6VXJ8-F1
#
_entry.id   AF-A0A9E6VXJ8-F1
#
_cell.length_a   1.000
_cell.length_b   1.000
_cell.length_c   1.000
_cell.angle_alpha   90.00
_cell.angle_beta   90.00
_cell.angle_gamma   90.00
#
_symmetry.space_group_name_H-M   'P 1'
#
loop_
_entity.id
_entity.type
_entity.pdbx_description
1 polymer ?
#
loop_
_entity_poly.entity_id
_entity_poly.type
_entity_poly.pdbx_seq_one_letter_code
_entity_poly.pdbx_strand_id
1 'polypeptide(L)'
;MTDLMRIILFCQIGYVAIALFFNGISWIRIQRGLSPLTATSPVKGLVSMLVVLAVILTWPLLGGWIFWLGWIFLIIRIIPGGILMHFRRLVIERNLKGYTSPLSGVVAMTINIFGIIAGVLGLFAGFPA
;
A
#
# COMPACT_ATOMS: atom_id res chain seq x y z
N MET A 1 -22.37 1.80 10.87
CA MET A 1 -20.90 1.84 10.82
C MET A 1 -20.38 2.22 12.19
N THR A 2 -19.59 1.35 12.83
CA THR A 2 -19.01 1.58 14.17
C THR A 2 -17.94 2.68 14.11
N ASP A 3 -17.68 3.35 15.23
CA ASP A 3 -16.63 4.38 15.31
C ASP A 3 -15.24 3.80 15.01
N LEU A 4 -14.99 2.57 15.46
CA LEU A 4 -13.78 1.82 15.11
C LEU A 4 -13.61 1.69 13.60
N MET A 5 -14.68 1.32 12.88
CA MET A 5 -14.62 1.19 11.42
C MET A 5 -14.37 2.53 10.72
N ARG A 6 -14.95 3.63 11.22
CA ARG A 6 -14.67 4.98 10.69
C ARG A 6 -13.18 5.30 10.80
N ILE A 7 -12.59 5.09 11.98
CA ILE A 7 -11.18 5.36 12.23
C ILE A 7 -10.31 4.53 11.29
N ILE A 8 -10.62 3.22 11.14
CA ILE A 8 -9.87 2.34 10.23
C ILE A 8 -9.95 2.83 8.79
N LEU A 9 -11.14 3.19 8.29
CA LEU A 9 -11.29 3.72 6.93
C LEU A 9 -10.49 5.02 6.73
N PHE A 10 -10.49 5.93 7.71
CA PHE A 10 -9.66 7.14 7.65
C PHE A 10 -8.16 6.81 7.61
N CYS A 11 -7.70 5.86 8.43
CA CYS A 11 -6.32 5.38 8.38
C CYS A 11 -5.96 4.76 7.02
N GLN A 12 -6.87 3.97 6.43
CA GLN A 12 -6.68 3.36 5.12
C GLN A 12 -6.64 4.41 4.00
N ILE A 13 -7.48 5.45 4.06
CA ILE A 13 -7.44 6.59 3.12
C ILE A 13 -6.13 7.37 3.27
N GLY A 14 -5.70 7.64 4.51
CA GLY A 14 -4.41 8.29 4.78
C GLY A 14 -3.23 7.48 4.24
N TYR A 15 -3.25 6.16 4.43
CA TYR A 15 -2.29 5.24 3.82
C TYR A 15 -2.25 5.38 2.29
N VAL A 16 -3.41 5.32 1.63
CA VAL A 16 -3.49 5.46 0.17
C VAL A 16 -2.91 6.80 -0.28
N ALA A 17 -3.27 7.91 0.39
CA ALA A 17 -2.78 9.23 0.03
C ALA A 17 -1.24 9.33 0.13
N ILE A 18 -0.67 8.83 1.23
CA ILE A 18 0.79 8.81 1.43
C ILE A 18 1.47 7.94 0.37
N ALA A 19 0.92 6.75 0.09
CA ALA A 19 1.47 5.83 -0.89
C ALA A 19 1.35 6.35 -2.33
N LEU A 20 0.25 7.01 -2.69
CA LEU A 20 0.09 7.69 -3.97
C LEU A 20 1.12 8.81 -4.13
N PHE A 21 1.30 9.63 -3.10
CA PHE A 21 2.31 10.69 -3.11
C PHE A 21 3.72 10.10 -3.30
N PHE A 22 4.09 9.09 -2.51
CA PHE A 22 5.39 8.43 -2.62
C PHE A 22 5.65 7.85 -4.02
N ASN A 23 4.69 7.13 -4.59
CA ASN A 23 4.81 6.59 -5.94
C ASN A 23 4.78 7.67 -7.01
N GLY A 24 4.02 8.76 -6.82
CA GLY A 24 3.98 9.92 -7.72
C GLY A 24 5.32 10.64 -7.79
N ILE A 25 5.95 10.92 -6.65
CA ILE A 25 7.30 11.48 -6.61
C ILE A 25 8.31 10.52 -7.25
N SER A 26 8.21 9.23 -6.95
CA SER A 26 9.08 8.21 -7.57
C SER A 26 8.94 8.18 -9.10
N TRP A 27 7.72 8.33 -9.62
CA TRP A 27 7.44 8.42 -11.05
C TRP A 27 8.03 9.68 -11.70
N ILE A 28 7.83 10.86 -11.09
CA ILE A 28 8.40 12.13 -11.56
C ILE A 28 9.93 12.05 -11.64
N ARG A 29 10.58 11.39 -10.67
CA ARG A 29 12.04 11.17 -10.69
C ARG A 29 12.48 10.36 -11.90
N ILE A 30 11.79 9.25 -12.21
CA ILE A 30 12.09 8.44 -13.40
C ILE A 30 11.95 9.29 -14.67
N GLN A 31 10.88 10.08 -14.79
CA GLN A 31 10.66 10.95 -15.95
C GLN A 31 11.77 12.00 -16.14
N ARG A 32 12.50 12.34 -15.08
CA ARG A 32 13.65 13.25 -15.11
C ARG A 32 15.00 12.53 -15.26
N GLY A 33 15.01 11.24 -15.56
CA GLY A 33 16.23 10.44 -15.67
C GLY A 33 16.91 10.14 -14.33
N LEU A 34 16.24 10.38 -13.20
CA LEU A 34 16.76 10.10 -11.86
C LEU A 34 16.39 8.69 -11.42
N SER A 35 17.13 8.18 -10.42
CA SER A 35 16.77 6.92 -9.76
C SER A 35 15.40 7.02 -9.05
N PRO A 36 14.56 5.98 -9.13
CA PRO A 36 13.27 5.96 -8.41
C PRO A 36 13.47 5.88 -6.89
N LEU A 37 12.43 6.22 -6.14
CA LEU A 37 12.42 6.07 -4.67
C LEU A 37 12.24 4.62 -4.23
N THR A 38 11.78 3.74 -5.12
CA THR A 38 11.50 2.34 -4.80
C THR A 38 11.89 1.42 -5.95
N ALA A 39 12.32 0.21 -5.57
CA ALA A 39 12.67 -0.87 -6.48
C ALA A 39 11.49 -1.40 -7.32
N THR A 40 10.27 -1.13 -6.90
CA THR A 40 9.05 -1.52 -7.62
C THR A 40 8.68 -0.44 -8.63
N SER A 41 7.97 -0.83 -9.69
CA SER A 41 7.50 0.13 -10.70
C SER A 41 6.55 1.17 -10.06
N PRO A 42 6.88 2.47 -10.11
CA PRO A 42 6.02 3.50 -9.50
C PRO A 42 4.62 3.57 -10.10
N VAL A 43 4.50 3.32 -11.41
CA VAL A 43 3.20 3.27 -12.10
C VAL A 43 2.35 2.12 -11.57
N LYS A 44 2.94 0.91 -11.42
CA LYS A 44 2.23 -0.22 -10.82
C LYS A 44 1.83 0.08 -9.38
N GLY A 45 2.67 0.81 -8.64
CA GLY A 45 2.38 1.29 -7.29
C GLY A 45 1.18 2.23 -7.26
N LEU A 46 1.16 3.25 -8.14
CA LEU A 46 0.03 4.18 -8.30
C LEU A 46 -1.27 3.44 -8.61
N VAL A 47 -1.26 2.57 -9.62
CA VAL A 47 -2.44 1.77 -9.99
C VAL A 47 -2.91 0.91 -8.83
N SER A 48 -1.99 0.25 -8.12
CA SER A 48 -2.34 -0.57 -6.96
C SER A 48 -3.01 0.26 -5.86
N MET A 49 -2.53 1.48 -5.59
CA MET A 49 -3.14 2.35 -4.58
C MET A 49 -4.52 2.87 -5.00
N LEU A 50 -4.76 3.09 -6.29
CA LEU A 50 -6.11 3.40 -6.79
C LEU A 50 -7.07 2.21 -6.61
N VAL A 51 -6.60 0.98 -6.81
CA VAL A 51 -7.39 -0.22 -6.52
C VAL A 51 -7.69 -0.34 -5.03
N VAL A 52 -6.70 -0.07 -4.15
CA VAL A 52 -6.93 -0.02 -2.71
C VAL A 52 -8.02 1.01 -2.38
N LEU A 53 -7.94 2.22 -2.93
CA LEU A 53 -8.95 3.25 -2.72
C LEU A 53 -10.34 2.80 -3.16
N ALA A 54 -10.44 2.18 -4.33
CA ALA A 54 -11.70 1.64 -4.84
C ALA A 54 -12.28 0.61 -3.85
N VAL A 55 -11.47 -0.31 -3.34
CA VAL A 55 -11.90 -1.30 -2.33
C VAL A 55 -12.37 -0.60 -1.05
N ILE A 56 -11.65 0.38 -0.52
CA ILE A 56 -12.05 1.15 0.66
C ILE A 56 -13.43 1.79 0.46
N LEU A 57 -13.65 2.42 -0.70
CA LEU A 57 -14.91 3.10 -1.04
C LEU A 57 -16.09 2.13 -1.23
N THR A 58 -15.85 0.84 -1.46
CA THR A 58 -16.94 -0.14 -1.51
C THR A 58 -17.65 -0.30 -0.17
N TRP A 59 -16.99 -0.05 0.96
CA TRP A 59 -17.63 -0.18 2.27
C TRP A 59 -18.86 0.73 2.44
N PRO A 60 -18.76 2.06 2.28
CA PRO A 60 -19.92 2.93 2.39
C PRO A 60 -20.90 2.83 1.22
N LEU A 61 -20.47 2.35 0.04
CA LEU A 61 -21.28 2.40 -1.19
C LEU A 61 -22.01 1.09 -1.50
N LEU A 62 -21.37 -0.05 -1.25
CA LEU A 62 -21.82 -1.37 -1.68
C LEU A 62 -21.91 -2.38 -0.52
N GLY A 63 -21.55 -1.96 0.70
CA GLY A 63 -21.62 -2.78 1.90
C GLY A 63 -20.34 -3.57 2.20
N GLY A 64 -20.36 -4.30 3.32
CA GLY A 64 -19.15 -4.88 3.90
C GLY A 64 -18.56 -6.08 3.17
N TRP A 65 -19.37 -6.87 2.45
CA TRP A 65 -18.90 -8.09 1.79
C TRP A 65 -17.88 -7.84 0.67
N ILE A 66 -18.12 -6.83 -0.18
CA ILE A 66 -17.20 -6.49 -1.29
C ILE A 66 -15.89 -5.94 -0.75
N PHE A 67 -15.98 -5.06 0.26
CA PHE A 67 -14.81 -4.55 0.96
C PHE A 67 -13.97 -5.68 1.56
N TRP A 68 -14.62 -6.66 2.19
CA TRP A 68 -13.96 -7.78 2.84
C TRP A 68 -13.21 -8.66 1.84
N LEU A 69 -13.87 -9.09 0.75
CA LEU A 69 -13.23 -9.85 -0.32
C LEU A 69 -12.10 -9.08 -1.00
N GLY A 70 -12.32 -7.78 -1.25
CA GLY A 70 -11.32 -6.90 -1.85
C GLY A 70 -10.04 -6.81 -0.99
N TRP A 71 -10.18 -6.69 0.33
CA TRP A 71 -9.02 -6.63 1.23
C TRP A 71 -8.26 -7.95 1.33
N ILE A 72 -8.94 -9.10 1.33
CA ILE A 72 -8.27 -10.41 1.29
C ILE A 72 -7.39 -10.51 0.04
N PHE A 73 -7.96 -10.19 -1.13
CA PHE A 73 -7.22 -10.19 -2.39
C PHE A 73 -6.01 -9.24 -2.35
N LEU A 74 -6.20 -8.02 -1.84
CA LEU A 74 -5.15 -7.01 -1.75
C LEU A 74 -4.02 -7.43 -0.81
N ILE A 75 -4.32 -8.02 0.35
CA ILE A 75 -3.30 -8.49 1.30
C ILE A 75 -2.41 -9.56 0.66
N ILE A 76 -3.03 -10.56 -0.01
CA ILE A 76 -2.31 -11.62 -0.72
C ILE A 76 -1.37 -11.03 -1.78
N ARG A 77 -1.77 -9.94 -2.43
CA ARG A 77 -0.97 -9.29 -3.48
C ARG A 77 0.11 -8.35 -2.94
N ILE A 78 -0.18 -7.58 -1.89
CA ILE A 78 0.72 -6.56 -1.36
C ILE A 78 1.88 -7.19 -0.59
N ILE A 79 1.66 -8.30 0.14
CA ILE A 79 2.72 -8.92 0.95
C ILE A 79 3.95 -9.31 0.09
N PRO A 80 3.83 -10.09 -1.00
CA PRO A 80 5.00 -10.50 -1.79
C PRO A 80 5.69 -9.32 -2.48
N GLY A 81 4.92 -8.41 -3.08
CA GLY A 81 5.45 -7.32 -3.89
C GLY A 81 5.92 -6.10 -3.10
N GLY A 82 5.22 -5.76 -2.03
CA GLY A 82 5.41 -4.53 -1.26
C GLY A 82 6.17 -4.72 0.07
N ILE A 83 6.28 -5.94 0.60
CA ILE A 83 7.03 -6.19 1.84
C ILE A 83 8.21 -7.11 1.58
N LEU A 84 7.97 -8.33 1.08
CA LEU A 84 9.02 -9.33 0.91
C LEU A 84 10.10 -8.89 -0.07
N MET A 85 9.71 -8.22 -1.16
CA MET A 85 10.68 -7.69 -2.12
C MET A 85 11.57 -6.60 -1.52
N HIS A 86 11.00 -5.68 -0.72
CA HIS A 86 11.78 -4.63 -0.05
C HIS A 86 12.70 -5.22 1.01
N PHE A 87 12.19 -6.13 1.85
CA PHE A 87 12.97 -6.84 2.85
C PHE A 87 14.15 -7.60 2.22
N ARG A 88 13.88 -8.39 1.18
CA ARG A 88 14.92 -9.16 0.48
C ARG A 88 16.01 -8.25 -0.09
N ARG A 89 15.65 -7.13 -0.74
CA ARG A 89 16.65 -6.23 -1.34
C ARG A 89 17.43 -5.41 -0.30
N LEU A 90 16.78 -4.98 0.78
CA LEU A 90 17.40 -4.16 1.81
C LEU A 90 18.26 -4.97 2.78
N VAL A 91 17.76 -6.12 3.23
CA VAL A 91 18.34 -6.89 4.34
C VAL A 91 19.18 -8.05 3.83
N ILE A 92 18.67 -8.82 2.87
CA ILE A 92 19.31 -10.07 2.42
C ILE A 92 20.36 -9.77 1.34
N GLU A 93 19.92 -9.20 0.21
CA GLU A 93 20.80 -8.98 -0.95
C GLU A 93 21.66 -7.73 -0.80
N ARG A 94 21.28 -6.80 0.10
CA ARG A 94 21.88 -5.46 0.27
C ARG A 94 22.06 -4.73 -1.07
N ASN A 95 21.20 -5.03 -2.03
CA ASN A 95 21.27 -4.55 -3.40
C ASN A 95 20.28 -3.40 -3.57
N LEU A 96 20.82 -2.19 -3.55
CA LEU A 96 20.04 -0.96 -3.68
C LEU A 96 19.84 -0.54 -5.14
N LYS A 97 20.20 -1.38 -6.12
CA LYS A 97 19.86 -1.12 -7.52
C LYS A 97 18.35 -0.98 -7.65
N GLY A 98 17.92 0.23 -8.01
CA GLY A 98 16.50 0.61 -8.10
C GLY A 98 15.98 1.43 -6.92
N TYR A 99 16.82 1.84 -5.96
CA TYR A 99 16.45 2.85 -4.96
C TYR A 99 17.30 4.11 -5.13
N THR A 100 16.75 5.24 -4.69
CA THR A 100 17.51 6.47 -4.54
C THR A 100 18.44 6.41 -3.33
N SER A 101 17.99 5.77 -2.25
CA SER A 101 18.74 5.60 -1.00
C SER A 101 18.21 4.42 -0.17
N PRO A 102 18.98 3.87 0.79
CA PRO A 102 18.47 2.85 1.71
C PRO A 102 17.22 3.31 2.47
N LEU A 103 17.22 4.58 2.90
CA LEU A 103 16.09 5.18 3.61
C LEU A 103 14.80 5.15 2.78
N SER A 104 14.89 5.41 1.47
CA SER A 104 13.72 5.35 0.58
C SER A 104 13.09 3.95 0.52
N GLY A 105 13.90 2.89 0.58
CA GLY A 105 13.40 1.53 0.68
C GLY A 105 12.76 1.21 2.03
N VAL A 106 13.33 1.70 3.13
CA VAL A 106 12.73 1.57 4.47
C VAL A 106 11.36 2.26 4.51
N VAL A 107 11.26 3.48 3.99
CA VAL A 107 9.99 4.21 3.90
C VAL A 107 8.97 3.44 3.07
N ALA A 108 9.36 2.91 1.90
CA ALA A 108 8.48 2.10 1.06
C ALA A 108 7.97 0.85 1.81
N MET A 109 8.85 0.16 2.53
CA MET A 109 8.48 -1.01 3.34
C MET A 109 7.51 -0.64 4.48
N THR A 110 7.79 0.45 5.21
CA THR A 110 6.93 0.93 6.31
C THR A 110 5.53 1.29 5.82
N ILE A 111 5.42 1.98 4.68
CA ILE A 111 4.13 2.29 4.05
C ILE A 111 3.33 1.01 3.78
N ASN A 112 3.96 -0.01 3.19
CA ASN A 112 3.28 -1.28 2.90
C ASN A 112 2.89 -2.05 4.17
N ILE A 113 3.75 -2.11 5.19
CA ILE A 113 3.45 -2.75 6.48
C ILE A 113 2.24 -2.08 7.14
N PHE A 114 2.22 -0.75 7.19
CA PHE A 114 1.09 -0.01 7.73
C PHE A 114 -0.20 -0.32 6.95
N GLY A 115 -0.14 -0.34 5.61
CA GLY A 115 -1.27 -0.70 4.76
C GLY A 115 -1.82 -2.10 5.05
N ILE A 116 -0.95 -3.09 5.26
CA ILE A 116 -1.36 -4.45 5.65
C ILE A 116 -2.02 -4.47 7.03
N ILE A 117 -1.44 -3.80 8.03
CA ILE A 117 -2.03 -3.74 9.37
C ILE A 117 -3.42 -3.10 9.33
N ALA A 118 -3.55 -1.95 8.65
CA ALA A 118 -4.83 -1.28 8.50
C ALA A 118 -5.85 -2.13 7.72
N GLY A 119 -5.41 -2.87 6.70
CA GLY A 119 -6.23 -3.81 5.94
C GLY A 119 -6.76 -4.96 6.79
N VAL A 120 -5.88 -5.60 7.58
CA VAL A 120 -6.24 -6.70 8.48
C VAL A 120 -7.21 -6.23 9.57
N LEU A 121 -6.98 -5.07 10.17
CA LEU A 121 -7.92 -4.46 11.13
C LEU A 121 -9.28 -4.20 10.46
N GLY A 122 -9.27 -3.74 9.20
CA GLY A 122 -10.49 -3.57 8.41
C GLY A 122 -11.25 -4.87 8.19
N LEU A 123 -10.58 -6.01 7.96
CA LEU A 123 -11.23 -7.30 7.83
C LEU A 123 -11.95 -7.75 9.12
N PHE A 124 -11.35 -7.51 10.28
CA PHE A 124 -11.93 -7.86 11.57
C PHE A 124 -13.08 -6.93 11.95
N ALA A 125 -12.89 -5.61 11.81
CA ALA A 125 -13.92 -4.63 12.14
C ALA A 125 -15.07 -4.60 11.13
N GLY A 126 -14.78 -5.00 9.89
CA GLY A 126 -15.72 -5.02 8.78
C GLY A 126 -16.38 -6.37 8.54
N PHE A 127 -16.22 -7.33 9.46
CA PHE A 127 -16.82 -8.65 9.29
C PHE A 127 -18.35 -8.51 9.16
N PRO A 128 -18.94 -8.95 8.04
CA PRO A 128 -20.38 -8.88 7.85
C PRO A 128 -21.08 -9.84 8.81
N ALA A 129 -21.96 -9.31 9.65
CA ALA A 129 -22.90 -10.10 10.44
C ALA A 129 -24.04 -10.63 9.53
#